data_AF-A0A7J6SDL4-F1
#
_entry.id   AF-A0A7J6SDL4-F1
#
_cell.length_a   1.000
_cell.length_b   1.000
_cell.length_c   1.000
_cell.angle_alpha   90.00
_cell.angle_beta   90.00
_cell.angle_gamma   90.00
#
_symmetry.space_group_name_H-M   'P 1'
#
loop_
_entity.id
_entity.type
_entity.pdbx_description
1 polymer ?
#
loop_
_entity_poly.entity_id
_entity_poly.type
_entity_poly.pdbx_seq_one_letter_code
_entity_poly.pdbx_strand_id
1 'polypeptide(L)'
;LEKESKPSEHTGILERSQLTTEEQLPWRPIHVTAGGNGSAIIAVWEQSVADAIFEERERQKQENAALLLQQMAELEKRKEALAAGLFPDPMPGCHGGGACNCRNDEEANDVPGITWLNPYVSLQQTVAFGEAEAGTCVELFRGYSQRLDDSKVCRSEEDDPNIVIQVVFECPVKITSLLIIGGANGHSPTKLRLLANHPNPDFSTITECGWETQALDLIEDFCGAVEYPVKVAKFAHVSSLSMHFAANERPEDDEDISTILHWIGIKGVASGTKRSAVVSVYESQANVKDHEVKDDALGGMNLGVS
;
A
#
# COMPACT_ATOMS: atom_id res chain seq x y z
N LEU A 1 -59.11 -20.04 36.88
CA LEU A 1 -59.87 -20.83 35.88
C LEU A 1 -59.74 -20.12 34.56
N GLU A 2 -59.15 -20.84 33.63
CA GLU A 2 -58.66 -20.40 32.32
C GLU A 2 -59.69 -19.63 31.51
N LYS A 3 -59.20 -18.74 30.63
CA LYS A 3 -59.77 -18.53 29.30
C LYS A 3 -58.69 -18.03 28.35
N GLU A 4 -58.58 -18.76 27.25
CA GLU A 4 -57.72 -18.55 26.10
C GLU A 4 -57.97 -17.21 25.39
N SER A 5 -56.92 -16.64 24.80
CA SER A 5 -57.01 -15.88 23.54
C SER A 5 -55.60 -15.66 22.96
N LYS A 6 -55.35 -16.18 21.74
CA LYS A 6 -54.18 -15.84 20.90
C LYS A 6 -54.14 -14.35 20.57
N PRO A 7 -52.97 -13.78 20.21
CA PRO A 7 -52.74 -13.43 18.80
C PRO A 7 -51.25 -13.62 18.36
N SER A 8 -51.03 -14.17 17.16
CA SER A 8 -50.63 -13.49 15.91
C SER A 8 -49.12 -13.37 15.69
N GLU A 9 -48.73 -13.82 14.50
CA GLU A 9 -47.41 -13.92 13.90
C GLU A 9 -46.58 -12.63 13.98
N HIS A 10 -45.29 -12.78 14.29
CA HIS A 10 -44.26 -11.90 13.76
C HIS A 10 -43.05 -12.71 13.31
N THR A 11 -42.73 -12.47 12.05
CA THR A 11 -41.62 -12.93 11.23
C THR A 11 -40.26 -12.79 11.91
N GLY A 12 -39.50 -13.88 11.97
CA GLY A 12 -38.08 -13.91 12.30
C GLY A 12 -37.41 -15.01 11.49
N ILE A 13 -36.66 -14.60 10.48
CA ILE A 13 -35.90 -15.45 9.56
C ILE A 13 -34.87 -16.23 10.39
N LEU A 14 -35.08 -17.54 10.56
CA LEU A 14 -34.03 -18.45 11.01
C LEU A 14 -33.41 -19.06 9.76
N GLU A 15 -32.19 -18.61 9.48
CA GLU A 15 -31.30 -19.17 8.48
C GLU A 15 -31.24 -20.69 8.61
N ARG A 16 -31.44 -21.35 7.47
CA ARG A 16 -31.17 -22.77 7.28
C ARG A 16 -29.67 -23.01 7.50
N SER A 17 -29.28 -23.47 8.68
CA SER A 17 -28.09 -24.29 8.80
C SER A 17 -28.43 -25.68 8.23
N GLN A 18 -27.99 -25.91 7.00
CA GLN A 18 -27.97 -27.24 6.40
C GLN A 18 -27.01 -28.10 7.23
N LEU A 19 -27.57 -28.85 8.19
CA LEU A 19 -26.89 -29.98 8.80
C LEU A 19 -26.77 -31.08 7.74
N THR A 20 -25.59 -31.12 7.14
CA THR A 20 -25.14 -32.12 6.20
C THR A 20 -25.07 -33.49 6.85
N THR A 21 -25.57 -34.47 6.10
CA THR A 21 -25.26 -35.90 6.17
C THR A 21 -25.62 -36.64 7.46
N GLU A 22 -26.77 -37.29 7.36
CA GLU A 22 -27.20 -38.49 8.08
C GLU A 22 -26.11 -39.58 7.99
N GLU A 23 -25.09 -39.49 8.86
CA GLU A 23 -24.08 -40.55 9.02
C GLU A 23 -24.75 -41.77 9.66
N GLN A 24 -24.74 -42.87 8.92
CA GLN A 24 -25.30 -44.15 9.30
C GLN A 24 -24.66 -44.65 10.61
N LEU A 25 -25.42 -44.60 11.70
CA LEU A 25 -25.04 -45.28 12.95
C LEU A 25 -24.83 -46.78 12.68
N PRO A 26 -23.77 -47.42 13.22
CA PRO A 26 -23.46 -48.81 12.96
C PRO A 26 -24.49 -49.73 13.65
N TRP A 27 -25.44 -50.26 12.89
CA TRP A 27 -26.41 -51.24 13.38
C TRP A 27 -25.72 -52.57 13.69
N ARG A 28 -25.57 -52.92 14.97
CA ARG A 28 -25.24 -54.29 15.40
C ARG A 28 -26.55 -55.08 15.60
N PRO A 29 -26.74 -56.23 14.93
CA PRO A 29 -27.92 -57.05 15.15
C PRO A 29 -27.85 -57.71 16.55
N ILE A 30 -28.86 -57.43 17.38
CA ILE A 30 -29.03 -58.07 18.70
C ILE A 30 -29.74 -59.41 18.49
N HIS A 31 -29.10 -60.52 18.86
CA HIS A 31 -29.75 -61.83 18.87
C HIS A 31 -30.74 -61.91 20.04
N VAL A 32 -32.04 -61.93 19.72
CA VAL A 32 -33.11 -62.09 20.71
C VAL A 32 -33.37 -63.59 20.93
N THR A 33 -33.12 -64.07 22.14
CA THR A 33 -33.64 -65.37 22.60
C THR A 33 -35.07 -65.17 23.11
N ALA A 34 -36.01 -65.98 22.60
CA ALA A 34 -37.42 -65.89 22.95
C ALA A 34 -37.64 -66.15 24.45
N GLY A 35 -38.04 -65.12 25.19
CA GLY A 35 -38.42 -65.24 26.61
C GLY A 35 -38.23 -64.01 27.51
N GLY A 36 -37.64 -62.91 27.03
CA GLY A 36 -37.37 -61.72 27.86
C GLY A 36 -38.46 -60.63 27.83
N ASN A 37 -38.80 -60.07 28.99
CA ASN A 37 -39.71 -58.92 29.14
C ASN A 37 -39.28 -57.74 28.27
N GLY A 38 -40.14 -57.28 27.36
CA GLY A 38 -39.81 -56.23 26.37
C GLY A 38 -39.27 -54.92 26.95
N SER A 39 -39.62 -54.59 28.19
CA SER A 39 -39.09 -53.41 28.90
C SER A 39 -37.59 -53.51 29.19
N ALA A 40 -37.05 -54.71 29.41
CA ALA A 40 -35.61 -54.90 29.63
C ALA A 40 -34.81 -54.75 28.33
N ILE A 41 -35.41 -55.12 27.20
CA ILE A 41 -34.78 -55.02 25.87
C ILE A 41 -34.68 -53.56 25.44
N ILE A 42 -35.71 -52.75 25.67
CA ILE A 42 -35.70 -51.30 25.40
C ILE A 42 -34.65 -50.60 26.27
N ALA A 43 -34.57 -50.93 27.57
CA ALA A 43 -33.59 -50.33 28.47
C ALA A 43 -32.13 -50.64 28.04
N VAL A 44 -31.85 -51.87 27.59
CA VAL A 44 -30.52 -52.24 27.08
C VAL A 44 -30.19 -51.50 25.78
N TRP A 45 -31.18 -51.27 24.91
CA TRP A 45 -31.00 -50.51 23.67
C TRP A 45 -30.76 -49.03 23.94
N GLU A 46 -31.57 -48.40 24.81
CA GLU A 46 -31.40 -46.99 25.20
C GLU A 46 -30.04 -46.74 25.85
N GLN A 47 -29.58 -47.67 26.69
CA GLN A 47 -28.26 -47.60 27.32
C GLN A 47 -27.13 -47.74 26.29
N SER A 48 -27.24 -48.66 25.33
CA SER A 48 -26.25 -48.81 24.25
C SER A 48 -26.20 -47.61 23.31
N VAL A 49 -27.32 -46.94 23.04
CA VAL A 49 -27.36 -45.72 22.22
C VAL A 49 -26.76 -44.54 22.99
N ALA A 50 -27.03 -44.43 24.29
CA ALA A 50 -26.44 -43.40 25.14
C ALA A 50 -24.91 -43.54 25.24
N ASP A 51 -24.41 -44.77 25.39
CA ASP A 51 -22.97 -45.06 25.44
C ASP A 51 -22.29 -44.69 24.11
N ALA A 52 -22.90 -45.01 22.96
CA ALA A 52 -22.35 -44.66 21.65
C ALA A 52 -22.30 -43.13 21.41
N ILE A 53 -23.35 -42.40 21.83
CA ILE A 53 -23.37 -40.92 21.74
C ILE A 53 -22.32 -40.29 22.67
N PHE A 54 -22.12 -40.88 23.85
CA PHE A 54 -21.11 -40.42 24.79
C PHE A 54 -19.69 -40.61 24.24
N GLU A 55 -19.39 -41.79 23.70
CA GLU A 55 -18.10 -42.09 23.05
C GLU A 55 -17.83 -41.16 21.87
N GLU A 56 -18.83 -40.89 21.03
CA GLU A 56 -18.72 -39.97 19.89
C GLU A 56 -18.42 -38.54 20.34
N ARG A 57 -19.11 -38.05 21.40
CA ARG A 57 -18.85 -36.73 21.98
C ARG A 57 -17.45 -36.63 22.58
N GLU A 58 -16.96 -37.68 23.21
CA GLU A 58 -15.59 -37.69 23.75
C GLU A 58 -14.55 -37.71 22.62
N ARG A 59 -14.81 -38.42 21.51
CA ARG A 59 -13.95 -38.36 20.32
C ARG A 59 -13.91 -36.96 19.72
N GLN A 60 -15.05 -36.33 19.54
CA GLN A 60 -15.14 -34.96 19.02
C GLN A 60 -14.46 -33.94 19.94
N LYS A 61 -14.58 -34.10 21.27
CA LYS A 61 -13.84 -33.26 22.22
C LYS A 61 -12.33 -33.46 22.09
N GLN A 62 -11.87 -34.69 21.91
CA GLN A 62 -10.44 -34.98 21.71
C GLN A 62 -9.92 -34.41 20.38
N GLU A 63 -10.67 -34.53 19.30
CA GLU A 63 -10.33 -33.94 17.99
C GLU A 63 -10.29 -32.40 18.07
N ASN A 64 -11.29 -31.77 18.70
CA ASN A 64 -11.30 -30.32 18.91
C ASN A 64 -10.15 -29.85 19.82
N ALA A 65 -9.81 -30.62 20.86
CA ALA A 65 -8.68 -30.32 21.73
C ALA A 65 -7.33 -30.47 21.00
N ALA A 66 -7.20 -31.48 20.13
CA ALA A 66 -6.01 -31.66 19.29
C ALA A 66 -5.85 -30.53 18.29
N LEU A 67 -6.94 -30.06 17.67
CA LEU A 67 -6.94 -28.91 16.77
C LEU A 67 -6.52 -27.63 17.49
N LEU A 68 -7.06 -27.38 18.70
CA LEU A 68 -6.66 -26.24 19.52
C LEU A 68 -5.19 -26.30 19.90
N LEU A 69 -4.66 -27.46 20.29
CA LEU A 69 -3.23 -27.64 20.57
C LEU A 69 -2.36 -27.39 19.33
N GLN A 70 -2.80 -27.85 18.15
CA GLN A 70 -2.11 -27.58 16.89
C GLN A 70 -2.09 -26.07 16.59
N GLN A 71 -3.24 -25.39 16.75
CA GLN A 71 -3.33 -23.94 16.58
C GLN A 71 -2.47 -23.17 17.59
N MET A 72 -2.44 -23.60 18.86
CA MET A 72 -1.61 -22.98 19.89
C MET A 72 -0.12 -23.18 19.61
N ALA A 73 0.30 -24.38 19.18
CA ALA A 73 1.70 -24.63 18.79
C ALA A 73 2.11 -23.83 17.55
N GLU A 74 1.19 -23.59 16.61
CA GLU A 74 1.44 -22.74 15.45
C GLU A 74 1.51 -21.25 15.82
N LEU A 75 0.69 -20.82 16.78
CA LEU A 75 0.78 -19.48 17.37
C LEU A 75 2.08 -19.28 18.16
N GLU A 76 2.53 -20.29 18.91
CA GLU A 76 3.82 -20.25 19.61
C GLU A 76 4.98 -20.16 18.63
N LYS A 77 4.99 -20.98 17.57
CA LYS A 77 5.98 -20.84 16.50
C LYS A 77 5.95 -19.47 15.82
N ARG A 78 4.76 -18.88 15.61
CA ARG A 78 4.63 -17.52 15.09
C ARG A 78 5.17 -16.47 16.06
N LYS A 79 4.92 -16.62 17.36
CA LYS A 79 5.46 -15.73 18.40
C LYS A 79 6.97 -15.84 18.51
N GLU A 80 7.52 -17.05 18.44
CA GLU A 80 8.97 -17.30 18.42
C GLU A 80 9.61 -16.73 17.15
N ALA A 81 8.97 -16.85 15.99
CA ALA A 81 9.41 -16.22 14.75
C ALA A 81 9.36 -14.68 14.83
N LEU A 82 8.39 -14.12 15.55
CA LEU A 82 8.25 -12.67 15.79
C LEU A 82 9.39 -12.17 16.67
N ALA A 83 9.65 -12.89 17.75
CA ALA A 83 10.75 -12.60 18.68
C ALA A 83 12.14 -12.81 18.04
N ALA A 84 12.24 -13.67 17.03
CA ALA A 84 13.48 -13.92 16.30
C ALA A 84 13.70 -12.99 15.08
N GLY A 85 12.77 -12.07 14.80
CA GLY A 85 12.84 -11.18 13.63
C GLY A 85 12.86 -11.93 12.29
N LEU A 86 12.34 -13.16 12.26
CA LEU A 86 12.39 -14.09 11.11
C LEU A 86 11.03 -14.18 10.40
N PHE A 87 10.23 -13.12 10.42
CA PHE A 87 9.19 -12.95 9.43
C PHE A 87 9.83 -12.41 8.16
N PRO A 88 9.53 -12.94 6.95
CA PRO A 88 9.42 -12.01 5.85
C PRO A 88 8.35 -11.01 6.30
N ASP A 89 8.72 -9.75 6.47
CA ASP A 89 7.77 -8.64 6.66
C ASP A 89 6.55 -8.89 5.77
N PRO A 90 5.29 -8.53 6.14
CA PRO A 90 4.16 -8.65 5.22
C PRO A 90 4.55 -7.96 3.90
N MET A 91 4.98 -8.79 2.94
CA MET A 91 5.87 -8.31 1.89
C MET A 91 5.02 -7.45 0.97
N PRO A 92 5.50 -6.29 0.54
CA PRO A 92 4.99 -5.66 -0.66
C PRO A 92 5.01 -6.71 -1.79
N GLY A 93 3.85 -7.14 -2.28
CA GLY A 93 3.75 -8.08 -3.41
C GLY A 93 3.55 -9.57 -3.14
N CYS A 94 3.48 -10.06 -1.89
CA CYS A 94 3.10 -11.45 -1.64
C CYS A 94 1.56 -11.62 -1.65
N HIS A 95 1.00 -11.88 -2.83
CA HIS A 95 -0.42 -12.22 -2.97
C HIS A 95 -0.66 -13.74 -2.83
N GLY A 96 -1.18 -14.16 -1.67
CA GLY A 96 -2.02 -15.35 -1.61
C GLY A 96 -3.30 -15.08 -2.41
N GLY A 97 -3.58 -15.92 -3.42
CA GLY A 97 -4.67 -15.68 -4.38
C GLY A 97 -6.02 -15.37 -3.71
N GLY A 98 -6.49 -14.12 -3.87
CA GLY A 98 -7.90 -13.77 -3.66
C GLY A 98 -8.23 -12.70 -2.61
N ALA A 99 -7.27 -12.15 -1.84
CA ALA A 99 -7.60 -11.26 -0.71
C ALA A 99 -7.04 -9.81 -0.76
N CYS A 100 -6.19 -9.44 -1.72
CA CYS A 100 -5.80 -8.04 -1.89
C CYS A 100 -6.73 -7.32 -2.88
N ASN A 101 -7.29 -6.17 -2.48
CA ASN A 101 -8.02 -5.24 -3.36
C ASN A 101 -7.08 -4.40 -4.26
N CYS A 102 -6.01 -5.03 -4.74
CA CYS A 102 -4.96 -4.43 -5.54
C CYS A 102 -5.47 -4.19 -6.96
N ARG A 103 -5.52 -2.92 -7.39
CA ARG A 103 -5.88 -2.60 -8.78
C ARG A 103 -4.75 -2.95 -9.73
N ASN A 104 -5.10 -3.44 -10.91
CA ASN A 104 -4.14 -3.51 -12.02
C ASN A 104 -3.90 -2.10 -12.61
N ASP A 105 -2.89 -1.93 -13.48
CA ASP A 105 -2.56 -0.64 -14.10
C ASP A 105 -3.75 0.00 -14.82
N GLU A 106 -4.61 -0.80 -15.45
CA GLU A 106 -5.77 -0.31 -16.21
C GLU A 106 -6.86 0.21 -15.27
N GLU A 107 -7.17 -0.55 -14.22
CA GLU A 107 -8.12 -0.18 -13.15
C GLU A 107 -7.63 1.00 -12.30
N ALA A 108 -6.32 1.18 -12.18
CA ALA A 108 -5.74 2.31 -11.48
C ALA A 108 -5.81 3.62 -12.31
N ASN A 109 -5.99 3.51 -13.63
CA ASN A 109 -6.17 4.62 -14.58
C ASN A 109 -7.63 4.70 -15.08
N ASP A 110 -8.59 4.32 -14.24
CA ASP A 110 -10.03 4.32 -14.54
C ASP A 110 -10.62 5.72 -14.80
N VAL A 111 -9.98 6.78 -14.29
CA VAL A 111 -10.44 8.16 -14.46
C VAL A 111 -9.86 8.80 -15.73
N PRO A 112 -10.69 9.15 -16.73
CA PRO A 112 -10.21 9.72 -17.99
C PRO A 112 -9.52 11.07 -17.77
N GLY A 113 -8.31 11.21 -18.32
CA GLY A 113 -7.51 12.43 -18.26
C GLY A 113 -6.64 12.56 -17.01
N ILE A 114 -6.75 11.65 -16.04
CA ILE A 114 -5.81 11.52 -14.91
C ILE A 114 -4.81 10.42 -15.26
N THR A 115 -3.53 10.67 -15.00
CA THR A 115 -2.43 9.73 -15.24
C THR A 115 -1.45 9.75 -14.07
N TRP A 116 -0.56 8.77 -14.03
CA TRP A 116 0.62 8.78 -13.18
C TRP A 116 1.56 9.93 -13.53
N LEU A 117 1.95 10.71 -12.52
CA LEU A 117 2.87 11.83 -12.63
C LEU A 117 4.32 11.43 -12.32
N ASN A 118 4.56 10.21 -11.84
CA ASN A 118 5.89 9.64 -11.59
C ASN A 118 6.87 9.84 -12.76
N PRO A 119 6.49 9.62 -14.04
CA PRO A 119 7.39 9.83 -15.18
C PRO A 119 7.77 11.30 -15.44
N TYR A 120 7.07 12.26 -14.83
CA TYR A 120 7.33 13.69 -14.96
C TYR A 120 8.15 14.24 -13.79
N VAL A 121 8.54 13.37 -12.84
CA VAL A 121 9.42 13.74 -11.72
C VAL A 121 10.86 13.79 -12.24
N SER A 122 11.53 14.92 -11.99
CA SER A 122 12.95 15.10 -12.27
C SER A 122 13.76 14.39 -11.19
N LEU A 123 14.15 13.14 -11.46
CA LEU A 123 14.91 12.29 -10.53
C LEU A 123 16.25 12.93 -10.12
N GLN A 124 16.87 13.70 -11.02
CA GLN A 124 18.16 14.38 -10.78
C GLN A 124 18.06 15.55 -9.79
N GLN A 125 16.87 16.14 -9.67
CA GLN A 125 16.59 17.28 -8.80
C GLN A 125 15.79 16.88 -7.55
N THR A 126 15.49 15.58 -7.43
CA THR A 126 14.82 15.04 -6.25
C THR A 126 15.84 14.92 -5.14
N VAL A 127 15.49 15.45 -3.98
CA VAL A 127 16.35 15.44 -2.79
C VAL A 127 15.53 14.97 -1.60
N ALA A 128 16.17 14.22 -0.71
CA ALA A 128 15.61 13.90 0.58
C ALA A 128 16.50 14.43 1.71
N PHE A 129 15.86 14.72 2.83
CA PHE A 129 16.49 15.14 4.08
C PHE A 129 16.07 14.14 5.16
N GLY A 130 17.04 13.63 5.92
CA GLY A 130 16.83 12.59 6.94
C GLY A 130 16.73 11.17 6.37
N GLU A 131 17.24 10.92 5.15
CA GLU A 131 17.36 9.55 4.62
C GLU A 131 18.67 8.89 5.11
N ALA A 132 18.61 7.63 5.53
CA ALA A 132 19.78 6.89 6.02
C ALA A 132 20.83 6.65 4.92
N GLU A 133 20.38 6.39 3.70
CA GLU A 133 21.23 6.19 2.53
C GLU A 133 20.90 7.24 1.46
N ALA A 134 21.87 8.11 1.19
CA ALA A 134 21.72 9.22 0.27
C ALA A 134 21.36 8.75 -1.15
N GLY A 135 20.28 9.29 -1.72
CA GLY A 135 19.81 9.01 -3.07
C GLY A 135 18.83 7.85 -3.20
N THR A 136 18.48 7.17 -2.09
CA THR A 136 17.46 6.10 -2.10
C THR A 136 16.05 6.64 -2.37
N CYS A 137 15.78 7.90 -2.01
CA CYS A 137 14.50 8.56 -2.28
C CYS A 137 14.08 8.57 -3.76
N VAL A 138 15.05 8.53 -4.69
CA VAL A 138 14.79 8.51 -6.14
C VAL A 138 14.07 7.24 -6.56
N GLU A 139 14.36 6.12 -5.90
CA GLU A 139 13.80 4.82 -6.24
C GLU A 139 12.31 4.68 -5.89
N LEU A 140 11.80 5.55 -5.01
CA LEU A 140 10.39 5.60 -4.62
C LEU A 140 9.46 6.01 -5.77
N PHE A 141 9.97 6.75 -6.76
CA PHE A 141 9.17 7.29 -7.87
C PHE A 141 9.14 6.38 -9.10
N ARG A 142 9.43 5.10 -8.94
CA ARG A 142 9.27 4.08 -10.00
C ARG A 142 7.82 3.94 -10.49
N GLY A 143 7.64 3.27 -11.62
CA GLY A 143 6.32 3.06 -12.23
C GLY A 143 5.40 2.19 -11.38
N TYR A 144 4.08 2.29 -11.60
CA TYR A 144 3.06 1.58 -10.82
C TYR A 144 3.23 0.05 -10.85
N SER A 145 3.67 -0.51 -11.98
CA SER A 145 3.97 -1.94 -12.12
C SER A 145 5.14 -2.43 -11.28
N GLN A 146 6.04 -1.54 -10.88
CA GLN A 146 7.22 -1.86 -10.05
C GLN A 146 7.01 -1.50 -8.57
N ARG A 147 5.83 -1.02 -8.17
CA ARG A 147 5.59 -0.52 -6.80
C ARG A 147 5.80 -1.57 -5.71
N LEU A 148 5.65 -2.85 -6.03
CA LEU A 148 5.78 -3.99 -5.13
C LEU A 148 7.19 -4.59 -5.12
N ASP A 149 8.15 -3.95 -5.81
CA ASP A 149 9.57 -4.30 -5.72
C ASP A 149 10.10 -3.90 -4.34
N ASP A 150 10.51 -4.89 -3.56
CA ASP A 150 10.99 -4.80 -2.17
C ASP A 150 12.49 -4.50 -2.08
N SER A 151 13.23 -4.66 -3.18
CA SER A 151 14.67 -4.39 -3.23
C SER A 151 15.01 -2.90 -3.09
N LYS A 152 14.02 -2.02 -3.28
CA LYS A 152 14.18 -0.57 -3.38
C LYS A 152 13.37 0.13 -2.29
N VAL A 153 14.08 0.65 -1.30
CA VAL A 153 13.49 1.27 -0.12
C VAL A 153 14.24 2.53 0.25
N CYS A 154 13.52 3.52 0.75
CA CYS A 154 14.09 4.69 1.40
C CYS A 154 13.75 4.61 2.89
N ARG A 155 14.77 4.72 3.73
CA ARG A 155 14.64 4.64 5.18
C ARG A 155 15.05 5.96 5.80
N SER A 156 14.39 6.35 6.88
CA SER A 156 14.88 7.44 7.72
C SER A 156 16.14 7.01 8.47
N GLU A 157 16.87 7.98 9.01
CA GLU A 157 17.96 7.72 9.95
C GLU A 157 17.45 6.97 11.19
N GLU A 158 18.35 6.21 11.84
CA GLU A 158 18.02 5.33 12.97
C GLU A 158 17.44 6.11 14.18
N ASP A 159 18.00 7.30 14.45
CA ASP A 159 17.63 8.13 15.59
C ASP A 159 16.53 9.17 15.28
N ASP A 160 16.15 9.34 14.00
CA ASP A 160 15.14 10.32 13.58
C ASP A 160 14.15 9.73 12.56
N PRO A 161 12.87 9.55 12.91
CA PRO A 161 11.85 9.06 11.99
C PRO A 161 11.44 10.10 10.94
N ASN A 162 11.83 11.37 11.10
CA ASN A 162 11.39 12.44 10.23
C ASN A 162 12.16 12.41 8.91
N ILE A 163 11.43 12.28 7.81
CA ILE A 163 11.99 12.34 6.46
C ILE A 163 11.21 13.34 5.61
N VAL A 164 11.95 14.19 4.90
CA VAL A 164 11.38 15.16 3.96
C VAL A 164 11.88 14.83 2.56
N ILE A 165 10.95 14.58 1.65
CA ILE A 165 11.26 14.29 0.24
C ILE A 165 10.74 15.44 -0.61
N GLN A 166 11.66 16.12 -1.28
CA GLN A 166 11.34 17.19 -2.21
C GLN A 166 11.53 16.72 -3.64
N VAL A 167 10.43 16.74 -4.40
CA VAL A 167 10.42 16.46 -5.83
C VAL A 167 10.23 17.73 -6.64
N VAL A 168 10.86 17.76 -7.81
CA VAL A 168 10.67 18.80 -8.82
C VAL A 168 10.09 18.14 -10.07
N PHE A 169 9.09 18.75 -10.67
CA PHE A 169 8.48 18.25 -11.90
C PHE A 169 9.11 18.91 -13.13
N GLU A 170 9.30 18.15 -14.21
CA GLU A 170 9.82 18.65 -15.50
C GLU A 170 8.87 19.67 -16.16
N CYS A 171 7.59 19.60 -15.81
CA CYS A 171 6.56 20.53 -16.26
C CYS A 171 5.60 20.84 -15.11
N PRO A 172 4.90 21.98 -15.14
CA PRO A 172 3.84 22.23 -14.17
C PRO A 172 2.77 21.14 -14.25
N VAL A 173 2.43 20.56 -13.10
CA VAL A 173 1.43 19.51 -12.97
C VAL A 173 0.28 19.94 -12.08
N LYS A 174 -0.88 19.33 -12.30
CA LYS A 174 -2.04 19.40 -11.44
C LYS A 174 -2.17 18.08 -10.69
N ILE A 175 -2.00 18.09 -9.39
CA ILE A 175 -2.07 16.86 -8.56
C ILE A 175 -3.51 16.66 -8.09
N THR A 176 -4.01 15.44 -8.22
CA THR A 176 -5.35 15.03 -7.76
C THR A 176 -5.29 14.15 -6.53
N SER A 177 -4.29 13.26 -6.46
CA SER A 177 -4.20 12.27 -5.41
C SER A 177 -2.79 11.69 -5.28
N LEU A 178 -2.52 11.13 -4.11
CA LEU A 178 -1.28 10.46 -3.76
C LEU A 178 -1.57 9.03 -3.29
N LEU A 179 -0.63 8.13 -3.50
CA LEU A 179 -0.63 6.76 -3.02
C LEU A 179 0.74 6.48 -2.42
N ILE A 180 0.79 5.84 -1.25
CA ILE A 180 2.04 5.64 -0.51
C ILE A 180 2.06 4.21 -0.02
N ILE A 181 3.21 3.56 -0.19
CA ILE A 181 3.49 2.25 0.40
C ILE A 181 4.59 2.46 1.43
N GLY A 182 4.23 2.28 2.70
CA GLY A 182 5.15 2.34 3.84
C GLY A 182 5.69 0.97 4.24
N GLY A 183 6.56 0.96 5.25
CA GLY A 183 7.07 -0.27 5.86
C GLY A 183 6.05 -0.99 6.74
N ALA A 184 6.39 -2.20 7.16
CA ALA A 184 5.58 -3.00 8.09
C ALA A 184 5.99 -2.77 9.55
N ASN A 185 5.25 -3.37 10.49
CA ASN A 185 5.61 -3.46 11.90
C ASN A 185 5.85 -2.08 12.57
N GLY A 186 5.01 -1.08 12.27
CA GLY A 186 5.13 0.27 12.85
C GLY A 186 6.11 1.20 12.14
N HIS A 187 6.85 0.72 11.14
CA HIS A 187 7.72 1.56 10.30
C HIS A 187 6.94 2.38 9.25
N SER A 188 5.62 2.20 9.14
CA SER A 188 4.77 2.92 8.20
C SER A 188 4.51 4.35 8.68
N PRO A 189 4.58 5.37 7.80
CA PRO A 189 4.25 6.72 8.17
C PRO A 189 2.75 6.88 8.44
N THR A 190 2.40 7.62 9.49
CA THR A 190 1.01 7.93 9.87
C THR A 190 0.56 9.29 9.39
N LYS A 191 1.50 10.22 9.20
CA LYS A 191 1.17 11.60 8.90
C LYS A 191 2.06 12.17 7.82
N LEU A 192 1.43 12.67 6.77
CA LEU A 192 2.08 13.35 5.67
C LEU A 192 1.64 14.80 5.58
N ARG A 193 2.60 15.71 5.56
CA ARG A 193 2.38 17.14 5.28
C ARG A 193 2.88 17.45 3.88
N LEU A 194 2.04 18.08 3.08
CA LEU A 194 2.34 18.47 1.70
C LEU A 194 2.59 19.97 1.61
N LEU A 195 3.67 20.34 0.94
CA LEU A 195 4.01 21.73 0.63
C LEU A 195 4.21 21.87 -0.88
N ALA A 196 3.34 22.65 -1.53
CA ALA A 196 3.44 22.90 -2.96
C ALA A 196 4.21 24.19 -3.24
N ASN A 197 5.15 24.16 -4.20
CA ASN A 197 5.91 25.31 -4.69
C ASN A 197 6.81 26.00 -3.65
N HIS A 198 7.28 25.25 -2.65
CA HIS A 198 8.27 25.71 -1.68
C HIS A 198 9.60 24.98 -1.94
N PRO A 199 10.60 25.63 -2.57
CA PRO A 199 11.91 25.02 -2.74
C PRO A 199 12.66 25.01 -1.39
N ASN A 200 13.29 23.88 -1.08
CA ASN A 200 14.19 23.69 0.07
C ASN A 200 13.54 23.99 1.43
N PRO A 201 12.43 23.33 1.79
CA PRO A 201 11.85 23.53 3.09
C PRO A 201 12.75 22.88 4.16
N ASP A 202 13.20 23.68 5.12
CA ASP A 202 13.89 23.19 6.31
C ASP A 202 12.86 22.62 7.32
N PHE A 203 13.25 21.66 8.16
CA PHE A 203 12.37 21.02 9.14
C PHE A 203 11.78 22.05 10.12
N SER A 204 12.60 23.00 10.57
CA SER A 204 12.20 24.12 11.43
C SER A 204 11.08 24.93 10.78
N THR A 205 11.29 25.25 9.52
CA THR A 205 10.39 25.98 8.64
C THR A 205 9.04 25.27 8.47
N ILE A 206 9.04 23.95 8.24
CA ILE A 206 7.80 23.18 8.05
C ILE A 206 6.98 23.16 9.34
N THR A 207 7.65 23.00 10.48
CA THR A 207 7.01 22.79 11.78
C THR A 207 6.54 24.11 12.41
N GLU A 208 7.33 25.17 12.30
CA GLU A 208 7.08 26.44 13.00
C GLU A 208 6.28 27.44 12.16
N CYS A 209 6.50 27.50 10.84
CA CYS A 209 5.88 28.52 9.99
C CYS A 209 4.52 28.10 9.40
N GLY A 210 4.12 26.83 9.57
CA GLY A 210 2.81 26.35 9.13
C GLY A 210 2.59 26.42 7.62
N TRP A 211 3.66 26.30 6.82
CA TRP A 211 3.58 26.32 5.35
C TRP A 211 2.97 25.04 4.73
N GLU A 212 2.35 24.20 5.54
CA GLU A 212 1.60 23.05 5.05
C GLU A 212 0.41 23.48 4.19
N THR A 213 0.43 23.07 2.93
CA THR A 213 -0.67 23.30 1.99
C THR A 213 -1.86 22.41 2.35
N GLN A 214 -1.56 21.17 2.73
CA GLN A 214 -2.51 20.16 3.20
C GLN A 214 -1.78 19.09 4.02
N ALA A 215 -2.40 18.61 5.09
CA ALA A 215 -1.99 17.42 5.82
C ALA A 215 -2.92 16.24 5.48
N LEU A 216 -2.36 15.03 5.50
CA LEU A 216 -3.03 13.76 5.24
C LEU A 216 -2.68 12.80 6.38
N ASP A 217 -3.71 12.14 6.91
CA ASP A 217 -3.56 11.02 7.82
C ASP A 217 -3.47 9.75 6.96
N LEU A 218 -2.38 9.01 7.12
CA LEU A 218 -2.05 7.82 6.37
C LEU A 218 -2.42 6.59 7.18
N ILE A 219 -2.82 5.54 6.48
CA ILE A 219 -3.01 4.19 7.00
C ILE A 219 -2.00 3.25 6.35
N GLU A 220 -1.69 2.16 7.04
CA GLU A 220 -0.81 1.13 6.51
C GLU A 220 -1.40 0.50 5.23
N ASP A 221 -0.63 0.58 4.15
CA ASP A 221 -0.98 0.01 2.86
C ASP A 221 0.26 -0.59 2.22
N PHE A 222 0.29 -1.92 2.12
CA PHE A 222 1.40 -2.67 1.53
C PHE A 222 1.29 -2.82 0.01
N CYS A 223 0.19 -2.34 -0.57
CA CYS A 223 -0.22 -2.66 -1.93
C CYS A 223 -0.40 -1.43 -2.83
N GLY A 224 -0.43 -0.22 -2.24
CA GLY A 224 -0.68 1.03 -2.97
C GLY A 224 -2.07 1.05 -3.57
N ALA A 225 -3.06 0.58 -2.82
CA ALA A 225 -4.48 0.59 -3.16
C ALA A 225 -5.22 1.79 -2.56
N VAL A 226 -4.70 2.37 -1.47
CA VAL A 226 -5.30 3.51 -0.78
C VAL A 226 -4.91 4.81 -1.48
N GLU A 227 -5.93 5.52 -1.95
CA GLU A 227 -5.76 6.79 -2.65
C GLU A 227 -6.14 7.97 -1.75
N TYR A 228 -5.19 8.87 -1.55
CA TYR A 228 -5.34 10.06 -0.73
C TYR A 228 -5.62 11.28 -1.62
N PRO A 229 -6.87 11.75 -1.71
CA PRO A 229 -7.22 12.90 -2.55
C PRO A 229 -6.66 14.20 -1.95
N VAL A 230 -6.12 15.04 -2.82
CA VAL A 230 -5.68 16.40 -2.45
C VAL A 230 -6.71 17.44 -2.87
N LYS A 231 -6.70 18.59 -2.20
CA LYS A 231 -7.50 19.76 -2.58
C LYS A 231 -6.97 20.33 -3.88
N VAL A 232 -7.48 19.82 -5.00
CA VAL A 232 -7.06 20.14 -6.37
C VAL A 232 -6.85 21.64 -6.63
N ALA A 233 -7.67 22.51 -6.04
CA ALA A 233 -7.52 23.97 -6.16
C ALA A 233 -6.17 24.50 -5.65
N LYS A 234 -5.61 23.89 -4.59
CA LYS A 234 -4.30 24.23 -4.03
C LYS A 234 -3.14 23.60 -4.80
N PHE A 235 -3.39 22.54 -5.55
CA PHE A 235 -2.38 21.75 -6.26
C PHE A 235 -2.57 21.80 -7.78
N ALA A 236 -3.10 22.92 -8.32
CA ALA A 236 -3.38 23.05 -9.75
C ALA A 236 -2.14 23.36 -10.61
N HIS A 237 -1.15 24.06 -10.04
CA HIS A 237 0.07 24.50 -10.72
C HIS A 237 1.28 24.21 -9.84
N VAL A 238 1.65 22.93 -9.74
CA VAL A 238 2.76 22.46 -8.91
C VAL A 238 4.00 22.28 -9.78
N SER A 239 5.07 22.99 -9.43
CA SER A 239 6.41 22.83 -10.03
C SER A 239 7.37 22.08 -9.11
N SER A 240 7.22 22.26 -7.80
CA SER A 240 7.89 21.47 -6.78
C SER A 240 6.89 21.02 -5.71
N LEU A 241 7.08 19.83 -5.18
CA LEU A 241 6.29 19.28 -4.08
C LEU A 241 7.24 18.74 -3.02
N SER A 242 7.05 19.18 -1.79
CA SER A 242 7.76 18.64 -0.63
C SER A 242 6.79 17.86 0.23
N MET A 243 7.20 16.64 0.56
CA MET A 243 6.46 15.64 1.32
C MET A 243 7.20 15.41 2.63
N HIS A 244 6.63 15.86 3.74
CA HIS A 244 7.18 15.67 5.07
C HIS A 244 6.43 14.56 5.79
N PHE A 245 7.12 13.46 6.06
CA PHE A 245 6.65 12.33 6.84
C PHE A 245 7.10 12.55 8.28
N ALA A 246 6.18 13.01 9.12
CA ALA A 246 6.49 13.58 10.43
C ALA A 246 6.32 12.59 11.59
N ALA A 247 5.66 11.45 11.34
CA ALA A 247 5.34 10.45 12.35
C ALA A 247 5.11 9.09 11.70
N ASN A 248 5.41 8.05 12.47
CA ASN A 248 5.11 6.65 12.20
C ASN A 248 4.25 6.06 13.33
N GLU A 249 3.69 4.86 13.14
CA GLU A 249 2.96 4.15 14.20
C GLU A 249 3.97 3.56 15.18
N ARG A 250 4.35 4.34 16.20
CA ARG A 250 5.24 3.88 17.26
C ARG A 250 4.47 3.00 18.26
N PRO A 251 4.82 1.71 18.43
CA PRO A 251 4.45 0.96 19.62
C PRO A 251 5.04 1.65 20.85
N GLU A 252 4.35 1.61 21.99
CA GLU A 252 4.80 2.28 23.23
C GLU A 252 6.15 1.74 23.77
N ASP A 253 6.61 0.60 23.28
CA ASP A 253 7.75 -0.15 23.80
C ASP A 253 9.05 -0.06 22.97
N ASP A 254 9.04 0.59 21.79
CA ASP A 254 10.22 0.68 20.90
C ASP A 254 10.53 2.14 20.50
N GLU A 255 11.62 2.69 21.06
CA GLU A 255 12.02 4.09 20.84
C GLU A 255 12.80 4.31 19.53
N ASP A 256 13.33 3.25 18.92
CA ASP A 256 14.30 3.26 17.80
C ASP A 256 13.68 2.88 16.42
N ILE A 257 12.39 3.19 16.21
CA ILE A 257 11.71 2.84 14.95
C ILE A 257 11.88 3.94 13.90
N SER A 258 12.62 3.60 12.84
CA SER A 258 12.77 4.39 11.62
C SER A 258 11.52 4.38 10.73
N THR A 259 11.32 5.41 9.92
CA THR A 259 10.28 5.43 8.89
C THR A 259 10.79 4.74 7.63
N ILE A 260 10.04 3.79 7.09
CA ILE A 260 10.38 3.09 5.84
C ILE A 260 9.34 3.43 4.77
N LEU A 261 9.83 3.81 3.59
CA LEU A 261 9.04 4.07 2.41
C LEU A 261 9.46 3.11 1.30
N HIS A 262 8.49 2.40 0.73
CA HIS A 262 8.73 1.54 -0.42
C HIS A 262 8.41 2.27 -1.71
N TRP A 263 7.28 2.97 -1.82
CA TRP A 263 6.86 3.58 -3.09
C TRP A 263 5.95 4.79 -2.88
N ILE A 264 6.07 5.76 -3.77
CA ILE A 264 5.20 6.95 -3.81
C ILE A 264 4.61 7.10 -5.21
N GLY A 265 3.28 7.01 -5.29
CA GLY A 265 2.48 7.27 -6.46
C GLY A 265 1.88 8.65 -6.45
N ILE A 266 2.03 9.39 -7.55
CA ILE A 266 1.40 10.69 -7.73
C ILE A 266 0.45 10.60 -8.92
N LYS A 267 -0.83 10.91 -8.73
CA LYS A 267 -1.83 10.98 -9.79
C LYS A 267 -2.24 12.41 -10.08
N GLY A 268 -2.48 12.69 -11.36
CA GLY A 268 -2.95 14.00 -11.77
C GLY A 268 -2.89 14.24 -13.27
N VAL A 269 -2.77 15.51 -13.65
CA VAL A 269 -2.72 15.95 -15.05
C VAL A 269 -1.44 16.72 -15.27
N ALA A 270 -0.59 16.26 -16.20
CA ALA A 270 0.58 16.99 -16.64
C ALA A 270 0.18 18.02 -17.71
N SER A 271 0.75 19.24 -17.67
CA SER A 271 0.42 20.30 -18.63
C SER A 271 0.94 20.04 -20.06
N GLY A 272 1.62 18.92 -20.32
CA GLY A 272 2.12 18.53 -21.66
C GLY A 272 3.33 19.31 -22.17
N THR A 273 3.60 20.50 -21.62
CA THR A 273 4.77 21.32 -21.99
C THR A 273 5.99 20.88 -21.18
N LYS A 274 6.69 19.83 -21.62
CA LYS A 274 8.02 19.49 -21.07
C LYS A 274 8.92 20.72 -21.16
N ARG A 275 9.53 21.17 -20.06
CA ARG A 275 10.66 22.10 -20.12
C ARG A 275 11.85 21.35 -20.69
N SER A 276 11.89 21.16 -22.00
CA SER A 276 13.16 20.92 -22.66
C SER A 276 13.97 22.20 -22.44
N ALA A 277 15.00 22.11 -21.60
CA ALA A 277 16.13 23.01 -21.74
C ALA A 277 16.59 22.81 -23.18
N VAL A 278 16.23 23.75 -24.05
CA VAL A 278 16.91 23.89 -25.32
C VAL A 278 18.35 24.13 -24.92
N VAL A 279 19.16 23.08 -24.94
CA VAL A 279 20.60 23.25 -25.11
C VAL A 279 20.70 23.93 -26.46
N SER A 280 20.69 25.26 -26.44
CA SER A 280 21.16 26.06 -27.55
C SER A 280 22.65 25.73 -27.65
N VAL A 281 22.95 24.61 -28.31
CA VAL A 281 24.22 24.43 -28.98
C VAL A 281 24.22 25.55 -30.02
N TYR A 282 24.76 26.69 -29.61
CA TYR A 282 25.18 27.69 -30.56
C TYR A 282 26.28 26.99 -31.34
N GLU A 283 25.93 26.48 -32.52
CA GLU A 283 26.85 25.91 -33.49
C GLU A 283 27.92 26.97 -33.78
N SER A 284 28.96 26.97 -32.96
CA SER A 284 30.17 27.74 -33.18
C SER A 284 31.07 26.87 -34.05
N GLN A 285 30.58 26.46 -35.22
CA GLN A 285 31.44 26.12 -36.34
C GLN A 285 31.49 27.34 -37.24
N ALA A 286 32.54 28.13 -37.09
CA ALA A 286 32.96 29.04 -38.15
C ALA A 286 33.19 28.19 -39.40
N ASN A 287 32.29 28.27 -40.38
CA ASN A 287 32.53 27.70 -41.69
C ASN A 287 33.57 28.58 -42.39
N VAL A 288 34.86 28.21 -42.29
CA VAL A 288 36.00 28.90 -42.95
C VAL A 288 36.03 28.59 -44.46
N LYS A 289 34.87 28.56 -45.11
CA LYS A 289 34.75 28.23 -46.54
C LYS A 289 33.77 29.10 -47.32
N ASP A 290 33.32 30.24 -46.78
CA ASP A 290 32.44 31.15 -47.52
C ASP A 290 32.97 32.58 -47.68
N HIS A 291 34.27 32.80 -47.47
CA HIS A 291 34.94 34.01 -47.94
C HIS A 291 35.86 33.65 -49.10
N GLU A 292 35.31 33.60 -50.31
CA GLU A 292 36.12 33.77 -51.53
C GLU A 292 36.54 35.24 -51.58
N VAL A 293 37.77 35.52 -51.15
CA VAL A 293 38.40 36.81 -51.39
C VAL A 293 38.63 36.91 -52.89
N LYS A 294 37.74 37.64 -53.59
CA LYS A 294 38.07 38.18 -54.90
C LYS A 294 38.97 39.39 -54.68
N ASP A 295 40.27 39.11 -54.61
CA ASP A 295 41.31 40.06 -54.99
C ASP A 295 41.14 40.35 -56.49
N ASP A 296 40.38 41.39 -56.81
CA ASP A 296 40.63 42.26 -57.97
C ASP A 296 39.58 43.37 -58.04
N ALA A 297 39.86 44.51 -57.38
CA ALA A 297 39.49 45.85 -57.84
C ALA A 297 39.92 46.94 -56.83
N LEU A 298 41.23 47.11 -56.66
CA LEU A 298 41.78 48.41 -56.25
C LEU A 298 42.35 49.09 -57.50
N GLY A 299 41.76 50.22 -57.90
CA GLY A 299 42.40 51.14 -58.84
C GLY A 299 41.45 51.90 -59.76
N GLY A 300 40.69 52.85 -59.21
CA GLY A 300 39.82 53.71 -60.01
C GLY A 300 39.48 55.03 -59.33
N MET A 301 40.49 55.72 -58.80
CA MET A 301 40.35 57.09 -58.30
C MET A 301 40.16 58.06 -59.50
N ASN A 302 38.97 58.66 -59.58
CA ASN A 302 38.68 59.84 -60.39
C ASN A 302 37.89 60.81 -59.49
N LEU A 303 38.61 61.76 -58.89
CA LEU A 303 38.05 63.00 -58.39
C LEU A 303 38.38 64.08 -59.44
N GLY A 304 37.44 64.32 -60.35
CA GLY A 304 37.51 65.41 -61.29
C GLY A 304 37.36 66.76 -60.59
N VAL A 305 38.42 67.57 -60.64
CA VAL A 305 38.36 69.02 -60.43
C VAL A 305 38.34 69.67 -61.81
N SER A 306 37.28 70.43 -62.09
CA SER A 306 37.27 71.62 -62.95
C SER A 306 36.01 72.42 -62.64
#